data_AF-A0A6P1RCS7-F1
#
_entry.id   AF-A0A6P1RCS7-F1
#
_cell.length_a   1.000
_cell.length_b   1.000
_cell.length_c   1.000
_cell.angle_alpha   90.00
_cell.angle_beta   90.00
_cell.angle_gamma   90.00
#
_symmetry.space_group_name_H-M   'P 1'
#
loop_
_entity.id
_entity.type
_entity.pdbx_description
1 polymer ?
#
loop_
_entity_poly.entity_id
_entity_poly.type
_entity_poly.pdbx_seq_one_letter_code
_entity_poly.pdbx_strand_id
1 'polypeptide(L)'
;MKQRGRVSGAARDVLGLPADTTERPDAPYTLTDAETAEWRAIVAAMPPQYFARTQYPLLTQLCRHITASNRISLLIESLCKRKSIDCTELISLHAAQAAETAAIIRLSRSMRLTHQSVYRASATGRLTPQPVIEAPWRRGKVEYSK
;
A
#
# COMPACT_ATOMS: atom_id res chain seq x y z
N MET A 1 15.12 -43.65 -18.47
CA MET A 1 15.37 -42.18 -18.38
C MET A 1 14.03 -41.47 -18.27
N LYS A 2 13.74 -40.81 -17.14
CA LYS A 2 12.49 -40.05 -16.96
C LYS A 2 12.86 -38.63 -16.55
N GLN A 3 12.97 -37.76 -17.54
CA GLN A 3 13.36 -36.37 -17.40
C GLN A 3 12.19 -35.60 -16.75
N ARG A 4 12.26 -35.39 -15.43
CA ARG A 4 11.38 -34.43 -14.73
C ARG A 4 11.90 -33.02 -15.02
N GLY A 5 11.57 -32.52 -16.20
CA GLY A 5 11.77 -31.13 -16.57
C GLY A 5 10.87 -30.22 -15.75
N ARG A 6 11.47 -29.25 -15.07
CA ARG A 6 10.80 -28.09 -14.47
C ARG A 6 10.10 -27.32 -15.58
N VAL A 7 8.77 -27.23 -15.54
CA VAL A 7 8.00 -26.42 -16.49
C VAL A 7 8.42 -24.97 -16.31
N SER A 8 8.96 -24.40 -17.38
CA SER A 8 9.45 -23.04 -17.49
C SER A 8 8.39 -22.04 -17.01
N GLY A 9 8.81 -21.03 -16.25
CA GLY A 9 7.98 -19.95 -15.70
C GLY A 9 7.39 -18.99 -16.74
N ALA A 10 7.35 -19.39 -18.02
CA ALA A 10 6.81 -18.63 -19.13
C ALA A 10 5.29 -18.79 -19.33
N ALA A 11 4.61 -19.65 -18.53
CA ALA A 11 3.16 -19.85 -18.59
C ALA A 11 2.37 -19.03 -17.54
N ARG A 12 2.97 -17.97 -16.98
CA ARG A 12 2.18 -16.90 -16.37
C ARG A 12 1.79 -15.93 -17.47
N ASP A 13 0.89 -16.42 -18.31
CA ASP A 13 0.13 -15.59 -19.22
C ASP A 13 -0.48 -14.47 -18.37
N VAL A 14 -0.15 -13.23 -18.74
CA VAL A 14 -0.80 -12.05 -18.18
C VAL A 14 -2.23 -12.14 -18.68
N LEU A 15 -3.09 -12.79 -17.90
CA LEU A 15 -4.53 -12.76 -18.05
C LEU A 15 -4.93 -11.29 -18.04
N GLY A 16 -5.02 -10.71 -19.23
CA GLY A 16 -5.77 -9.49 -19.49
C GLY A 16 -7.19 -9.79 -19.06
N LEU A 17 -7.50 -9.39 -17.81
CA LEU A 17 -8.86 -9.42 -17.30
C LEU A 17 -9.73 -8.67 -18.33
N PRO A 18 -10.87 -9.25 -18.74
CA PRO A 18 -11.80 -8.54 -19.61
C PRO A 18 -12.10 -7.18 -18.96
N ALA A 19 -12.11 -6.11 -19.76
CA ALA A 19 -12.52 -4.79 -19.30
C ALA A 19 -13.97 -4.91 -18.82
N ASP A 20 -14.12 -5.11 -17.51
CA ASP A 20 -15.40 -5.27 -16.87
C ASP A 20 -16.16 -3.96 -17.07
N THR A 21 -17.18 -3.98 -17.92
CA THR A 21 -18.05 -2.84 -18.24
C THR A 21 -18.93 -2.44 -17.05
N THR A 22 -18.60 -2.90 -15.85
CA THR A 22 -19.24 -2.51 -14.61
C THR A 22 -18.89 -1.06 -14.29
N GLU A 23 -19.94 -0.25 -14.16
CA GLU A 23 -19.88 1.17 -13.84
C GLU A 23 -19.11 1.39 -12.54
N ARG A 24 -17.91 1.96 -12.65
CA ARG A 24 -17.10 2.36 -11.49
C ARG A 24 -17.62 3.69 -10.96
N PRO A 25 -17.69 3.86 -9.64
CA PRO A 25 -18.23 5.08 -9.07
C PRO A 25 -17.35 6.28 -9.39
N ASP A 26 -17.97 7.32 -9.95
CA ASP A 26 -17.28 8.57 -10.22
C ASP A 26 -16.94 9.31 -8.91
N ALA A 27 -15.88 10.10 -8.97
CA ALA A 27 -15.42 10.90 -7.85
C ALA A 27 -16.43 12.01 -7.53
N PRO A 28 -16.65 12.34 -6.25
CA PRO A 28 -17.46 13.50 -5.89
C PRO A 28 -16.85 14.80 -6.41
N TYR A 29 -17.68 15.71 -6.95
CA TYR A 29 -17.27 17.03 -7.46
C TYR A 29 -16.60 17.95 -6.44
N THR A 30 -16.62 17.59 -5.15
CA THR A 30 -15.97 18.36 -4.08
C THR A 30 -14.48 18.06 -3.92
N LEU A 31 -13.96 17.11 -4.70
CA LEU A 31 -12.54 16.77 -4.73
C LEU A 31 -11.79 17.62 -5.75
N THR A 32 -10.56 17.98 -5.40
CA THR A 32 -9.61 18.58 -6.35
C THR A 32 -9.15 17.54 -7.38
N ASP A 33 -8.50 17.98 -8.47
CA ASP A 33 -8.01 17.07 -9.52
C ASP A 33 -7.03 16.01 -8.97
N ALA A 34 -6.16 16.41 -8.05
CA ALA A 34 -5.21 15.50 -7.41
C ALA A 34 -5.92 14.44 -6.56
N GLU A 35 -6.91 14.85 -5.76
CA GLU A 35 -7.69 13.93 -4.93
C GLU A 35 -8.59 13.03 -5.79
N THR A 36 -9.08 13.53 -6.90
CA THR A 36 -9.86 12.78 -7.89
C THR A 36 -9.01 11.72 -8.58
N ALA A 37 -7.76 12.02 -8.91
CA ALA A 37 -6.81 11.04 -9.44
C ALA A 37 -6.58 9.90 -8.45
N GLU A 38 -6.37 10.22 -7.16
CA GLU A 38 -6.23 9.22 -6.10
C GLU A 38 -7.51 8.38 -5.92
N TRP A 39 -8.68 9.01 -5.95
CA TRP A 39 -9.96 8.30 -5.92
C TRP A 39 -10.05 7.26 -7.03
N ARG A 40 -9.78 7.68 -8.28
CA ARG A 40 -9.83 6.80 -9.45
C ARG A 40 -8.79 5.69 -9.34
N ALA A 41 -7.58 5.97 -8.85
CA ALA A 41 -6.54 4.97 -8.65
C ALA A 41 -6.97 3.90 -7.62
N ILE A 42 -7.52 4.30 -6.48
CA ILE A 42 -7.99 3.39 -5.42
C ILE A 42 -9.18 2.55 -5.91
N VAL A 43 -10.16 3.18 -6.55
CA VAL A 43 -11.31 2.48 -7.13
C VAL A 43 -10.86 1.52 -8.22
N ALA A 44 -9.85 1.89 -9.01
CA ALA A 44 -9.35 1.05 -10.09
C ALA A 44 -8.59 -0.19 -9.63
N ALA A 45 -7.93 -0.11 -8.48
CA ALA A 45 -7.16 -1.20 -7.89
C ALA A 45 -8.05 -2.31 -7.28
N MET A 46 -9.33 -2.02 -7.02
CA MET A 46 -10.26 -2.95 -6.41
C MET A 46 -11.22 -3.57 -7.44
N PRO A 47 -11.81 -4.74 -7.13
CA PRO A 47 -12.86 -5.31 -7.95
C PRO A 47 -14.04 -4.34 -8.14
N PRO A 48 -14.78 -4.44 -9.25
CA PRO A 48 -16.00 -3.67 -9.43
C PRO A 48 -16.99 -3.97 -8.30
N GLN A 49 -17.80 -2.97 -7.94
CA GLN A 49 -18.77 -3.03 -6.83
C GLN A 49 -18.18 -3.26 -5.43
N TYR A 50 -16.85 -3.19 -5.27
CA TYR A 50 -16.21 -3.28 -3.95
C TYR A 50 -16.65 -2.16 -3.00
N PHE A 51 -16.82 -0.95 -3.54
CA PHE A 51 -17.19 0.22 -2.77
C PHE A 51 -18.71 0.43 -2.77
N ALA A 52 -19.31 0.39 -1.59
CA ALA A 52 -20.69 0.81 -1.39
C ALA A 52 -20.78 2.32 -1.15
N ARG A 53 -21.93 2.95 -1.46
CA ARG A 53 -22.16 4.38 -1.25
C ARG A 53 -21.90 4.85 0.19
N THR A 54 -22.10 3.97 1.18
CA THR A 54 -21.82 4.23 2.60
C THR A 54 -20.33 4.45 2.88
N GLN A 55 -19.44 3.93 2.04
CA GLN A 55 -17.99 4.06 2.18
C GLN A 55 -17.44 5.30 1.47
N TYR A 56 -18.25 5.96 0.62
CA TYR A 56 -17.78 7.11 -0.16
C TYR A 56 -17.24 8.25 0.70
N PRO A 57 -17.87 8.66 1.82
CA PRO A 57 -17.31 9.71 2.67
C PRO A 57 -15.93 9.36 3.24
N LEU A 58 -15.72 8.08 3.58
CA LEU A 58 -14.42 7.60 4.08
C LEU A 58 -13.36 7.58 2.99
N LEU A 59 -13.74 7.20 1.76
CA LEU A 59 -12.86 7.22 0.61
C LEU A 59 -12.49 8.66 0.21
N THR A 60 -13.45 9.59 0.24
CA THR A 60 -13.21 11.03 0.01
C THR A 60 -12.18 11.55 1.01
N GLN A 61 -12.37 11.23 2.29
CA GLN A 61 -11.46 11.68 3.35
C GLN A 61 -10.07 11.03 3.23
N LEU A 62 -9.99 9.77 2.80
CA LEU A 62 -8.72 9.11 2.52
C LEU A 62 -7.95 9.84 1.40
N CYS A 63 -8.61 10.20 0.30
CA CYS A 63 -7.98 10.92 -0.82
C CYS A 63 -7.43 12.29 -0.38
N ARG A 64 -8.16 13.00 0.49
CA ARG A 64 -7.72 14.26 1.08
C ARG A 64 -6.47 14.11 1.94
N HIS A 65 -6.44 13.11 2.83
CA HIS A 65 -5.28 12.85 3.67
C HIS A 65 -4.04 12.42 2.86
N ILE A 66 -4.22 11.61 1.80
CA ILE A 66 -3.12 11.25 0.89
C ILE A 66 -2.55 12.51 0.22
N THR A 67 -3.41 13.36 -0.33
CA THR A 67 -2.99 14.58 -1.01
C THR A 67 -2.34 15.58 -0.03
N ALA A 68 -2.86 15.70 1.19
CA ALA A 68 -2.27 16.52 2.24
C ALA A 68 -0.87 16.02 2.65
N SER A 69 -0.72 14.70 2.84
CA SER A 69 0.57 14.06 3.13
C SER A 69 1.60 14.32 2.02
N ASN A 70 1.19 14.26 0.75
CA ASN A 70 2.09 14.58 -0.38
C ASN A 70 2.51 16.06 -0.35
N ARG A 71 1.59 16.99 -0.06
CA ARG A 71 1.89 18.42 0.08
C ARG A 71 2.87 18.68 1.24
N ILE A 72 2.64 18.07 2.40
CA ILE A 72 3.54 18.21 3.56
C ILE A 72 4.93 17.65 3.22
N SER A 73 5.01 16.53 2.51
CA SER A 73 6.28 15.95 2.06
C SER A 73 7.07 16.92 1.17
N LEU A 74 6.39 17.61 0.23
CA LEU A 74 7.02 18.64 -0.60
C LEU A 74 7.49 19.85 0.23
N LEU A 75 6.74 20.24 1.26
CA LEU A 75 7.15 21.32 2.18
C LEU A 75 8.40 20.94 2.98
N ILE A 76 8.46 19.71 3.49
CA ILE A 76 9.65 19.17 4.18
C ILE A 76 10.86 19.18 3.23
N GLU A 77 10.70 18.68 2.01
CA GLU A 77 11.78 18.67 1.02
C GLU A 77 12.26 20.09 0.67
N SER A 78 11.32 21.02 0.50
CA SER A 78 11.63 22.43 0.25
C SER A 78 12.39 23.06 1.43
N LEU A 79 11.99 22.77 2.67
CA LEU A 79 12.66 23.25 3.88
C LEU A 79 14.10 22.71 3.96
N CYS A 80 14.31 21.41 3.68
CA CYS A 80 15.62 20.77 3.69
C CYS A 80 16.59 21.32 2.63
N LYS A 81 16.07 21.91 1.53
CA LYS A 81 16.89 22.55 0.49
C LYS A 81 17.31 23.98 0.83
N ARG A 82 16.77 24.59 1.88
CA ARG A 82 17.13 25.96 2.29
C ARG A 82 18.51 26.00 2.93
N LYS A 83 19.20 27.14 2.82
CA LYS A 83 20.54 27.34 3.43
C LYS A 83 20.52 27.30 4.97
N SER A 84 19.39 27.67 5.57
CA SER A 84 19.15 27.63 7.00
C SER A 84 17.87 26.83 7.27
N ILE A 85 17.96 25.85 8.15
CA ILE A 85 16.83 25.01 8.54
C ILE A 85 16.33 25.49 9.90
N ASP A 86 15.06 25.86 9.97
CA ASP A 86 14.40 26.05 11.26
C ASP A 86 13.95 24.68 11.79
N CYS A 87 14.61 24.23 12.85
CA CYS A 87 14.30 22.95 13.51
C CYS A 87 12.86 22.91 14.03
N THR A 88 12.30 24.05 14.45
CA THR A 88 10.93 24.11 14.99
C THR A 88 9.90 23.90 13.89
N GLU A 89 10.08 24.56 12.74
CA GLU A 89 9.26 24.36 11.54
C GLU A 89 9.34 22.91 11.06
N LEU A 90 10.55 22.33 11.02
CA LEU A 90 10.77 20.95 10.60
C LEU A 90 10.07 19.94 11.52
N ILE A 91 10.17 20.11 12.84
CA ILE A 91 9.48 19.25 13.82
C ILE A 91 7.96 19.33 13.65
N SER A 92 7.43 20.54 13.45
CA SER A 92 5.99 20.76 13.24
C SER A 92 5.48 20.04 11.97
N LEU A 93 6.22 20.16 10.86
CA LEU A 93 5.88 19.49 9.61
C LEU A 93 5.96 17.96 9.74
N HIS A 94 6.96 17.43 10.44
CA HIS A 94 7.04 15.98 10.70
C HIS A 94 5.90 15.49 11.61
N ALA A 95 5.49 16.28 12.60
CA ALA A 95 4.35 15.95 13.45
C ALA A 95 3.05 15.91 12.62
N ALA A 96 2.84 16.88 11.73
CA ALA A 96 1.72 16.88 10.80
C ALA A 96 1.76 15.66 9.87
N GLN A 97 2.92 15.33 9.31
CA GLN A 97 3.10 14.15 8.46
C GLN A 97 2.76 12.83 9.18
N ALA A 98 3.15 12.71 10.46
CA ALA A 98 2.82 11.56 11.28
C ALA A 98 1.31 11.44 11.54
N ALA A 99 0.63 12.57 11.78
CA ALA A 99 -0.81 12.61 11.97
C ALA A 99 -1.57 12.18 10.70
N GLU A 100 -1.17 12.69 9.53
CA GLU A 100 -1.73 12.29 8.23
C GLU A 100 -1.53 10.79 7.97
N THR A 101 -0.33 10.28 8.23
CA THR A 101 0.00 8.85 8.07
C THR A 101 -0.90 7.98 8.94
N ALA A 102 -1.14 8.36 10.20
CA ALA A 102 -2.01 7.64 11.10
C ALA A 102 -3.48 7.63 10.63
N ALA A 103 -3.97 8.77 10.11
CA ALA A 103 -5.31 8.88 9.54
C ALA A 103 -5.48 7.97 8.31
N ILE A 104 -4.52 8.01 7.39
CA ILE A 104 -4.49 7.15 6.19
C ILE A 104 -4.56 5.67 6.57
N ILE A 105 -3.72 5.23 7.52
CA ILE A 105 -3.71 3.83 7.98
C ILE A 105 -5.06 3.44 8.58
N ARG A 106 -5.65 4.31 9.41
CA ARG A 106 -6.94 4.03 10.07
C ARG A 106 -8.07 3.87 9.05
N LEU A 107 -8.18 4.78 8.09
CA LEU A 107 -9.20 4.75 7.04
C LEU A 107 -8.99 3.54 6.12
N SER A 108 -7.75 3.29 5.69
CA SER A 108 -7.40 2.16 4.82
C SER A 108 -7.71 0.82 5.47
N ARG A 109 -7.44 0.67 6.78
CA ARG A 109 -7.79 -0.54 7.54
C ARG A 109 -9.29 -0.71 7.70
N SER A 110 -10.03 0.37 7.95
CA SER A 110 -11.49 0.36 8.07
C SER A 110 -12.15 -0.14 6.78
N MET A 111 -11.68 0.35 5.63
CA MET A 111 -12.14 -0.07 4.31
C MET A 111 -11.48 -1.34 3.78
N ARG A 112 -10.60 -1.99 4.57
CA ARG A 112 -9.90 -3.23 4.22
C ARG A 112 -9.05 -3.17 2.95
N LEU A 113 -8.48 -2.01 2.66
CA LEU A 113 -7.61 -1.77 1.49
C LEU A 113 -6.17 -2.29 1.68
N THR A 114 -5.77 -2.66 2.89
CA THR A 114 -4.39 -3.09 3.18
C THR A 114 -4.19 -4.57 2.85
N HIS A 115 -2.99 -4.95 2.41
CA HIS A 115 -2.63 -6.35 2.09
C HIS A 115 -2.94 -7.35 3.23
N GLN A 116 -2.96 -6.90 4.49
CA GLN A 116 -3.34 -7.73 5.64
C GLN A 116 -4.79 -8.23 5.56
N SER A 117 -5.70 -7.51 4.89
CA SER A 117 -7.09 -7.95 4.73
C SER A 117 -7.20 -9.18 3.82
N VAL A 118 -6.40 -9.21 2.75
CA VAL A 118 -6.32 -10.32 1.79
C VAL A 118 -5.73 -11.57 2.44
N TYR A 119 -4.68 -11.41 3.25
CA TYR A 119 -4.05 -12.54 3.93
C TYR A 119 -4.95 -13.17 5.00
N ARG A 120 -5.76 -12.39 5.73
CA ARG A 120 -6.67 -12.94 6.74
C ARG A 120 -7.85 -13.70 6.15
N ALA A 121 -8.31 -13.35 4.95
CA ALA A 121 -9.35 -14.12 4.25
C ALA A 121 -8.87 -15.53 3.86
N SER A 122 -7.57 -15.69 3.55
CA SER A 122 -6.95 -16.99 3.25
C SER A 122 -6.47 -17.75 4.51
N ALA A 123 -6.22 -17.05 5.62
CA ALA A 123 -5.76 -17.62 6.89
C ALA A 123 -6.87 -18.30 7.73
N THR A 124 -8.09 -18.44 7.22
CA THR A 124 -9.15 -19.23 7.86
C THR A 124 -8.82 -20.74 7.88
N GLY A 125 -7.79 -21.17 7.13
CA GLY A 125 -7.09 -22.43 7.37
C GLY A 125 -5.94 -22.20 8.37
N ARG A 126 -5.93 -22.95 9.47
CA ARG A 126 -4.86 -22.94 10.49
C ARG A 126 -3.49 -22.75 9.83
N LEU A 127 -2.77 -21.69 10.20
CA LEU A 127 -1.37 -21.51 9.80
C LEU A 127 -0.59 -22.74 10.27
N THR A 128 -0.25 -23.64 9.35
CA THR A 128 0.74 -24.68 9.61
C THR A 128 2.03 -23.97 10.02
N PRO A 129 2.66 -24.34 11.16
CA PRO A 129 3.92 -23.75 11.58
C PRO A 129 4.90 -23.81 10.41
N GLN A 130 5.33 -22.65 9.92
CA GLN A 130 6.38 -22.61 8.91
C GLN A 130 7.65 -23.19 9.54
N PRO A 131 8.37 -24.08 8.85
CA PRO A 131 9.64 -24.57 9.35
C PRO A 131 10.54 -23.35 9.59
N VAL A 132 11.19 -23.31 10.75
CA VAL A 132 12.13 -22.25 11.11
C VAL A 132 13.21 -22.22 10.04
N ILE A 133 13.13 -21.26 9.12
CA ILE A 133 14.16 -21.06 8.11
C ILE A 133 15.36 -20.46 8.83
N GLU A 134 16.40 -21.26 8.99
CA GLU A 134 17.62 -20.82 9.67
C GLU A 134 18.28 -19.68 8.88
N ALA A 135 18.63 -18.61 9.59
CA ALA A 135 19.14 -17.40 8.96
C ALA A 135 20.45 -17.69 8.17
N PRO A 136 20.61 -17.13 6.97
CA PRO A 136 21.66 -17.54 6.03
C PRO A 136 23.10 -17.33 6.53
N TRP A 137 23.33 -16.45 7.51
CA TRP A 137 24.63 -16.23 8.13
C TRP A 137 25.05 -17.29 9.16
N ARG A 138 24.17 -18.24 9.51
CA ARG A 138 24.48 -19.33 10.44
C ARG A 138 25.29 -20.49 9.82
N ARG A 139 25.40 -20.55 8.49
CA ARG A 139 26.11 -21.62 7.75
C ARG A 139 27.63 -21.47 7.67
N GLY A 140 28.23 -20.53 8.40
CA GLY A 140 29.61 -20.10 8.19
C GLY A 140 30.55 -20.19 9.39
N LYS A 141 30.31 -21.03 10.39
CA LYS A 141 31.37 -21.34 11.38
C LYS A 141 32.35 -22.32 10.75
N VAL A 142 33.30 -21.80 9.98
CA VAL A 142 34.50 -22.54 9.58
C VAL A 142 35.34 -22.73 10.83
N GLU A 143 35.46 -23.96 11.32
CA GLU A 143 36.34 -24.32 12.41
C GLU A 143 37.79 -24.01 12.00
N TYR A 144 38.42 -23.02 12.64
CA TYR A 144 39.87 -22.90 12.60
C TYR A 144 40.45 -23.94 13.54
N SER A 145 40.96 -25.04 12.98
CA SER A 145 41.81 -25.97 13.71
C SER A 145 43.11 -25.26 14.11
N LYS A 146 43.54 -25.51 15.36
CA LYS A 146 44.89 -25.22 15.83
C LYS A 146 45.94 -26.03 15.07
#